data_AF-A0AAV4XYJ3-F1
#
_entry.id   AF-A0AAV4XYJ3-F1
#
_cell.length_a   1.000
_cell.length_b   1.000
_cell.length_c   1.000
_cell.angle_alpha   90.00
_cell.angle_beta   90.00
_cell.angle_gamma   90.00
#
_symmetry.space_group_name_H-M   'P 1'
#
loop_
_entity.id
_entity.type
_entity.pdbx_description
1 polymer ?
#
loop_
_entity_poly.entity_id
_entity_poly.type
_entity_poly.pdbx_seq_one_letter_code
_entity_poly.pdbx_strand_id
1 'polypeptide(L)'
;MVLKVAVIGGGVIGITSAYVIAENLEDVQVTVFSESWSPLIPRGMVQLVTGILCQKSFEVFQGICKTEEAVEWGVGLLSVFSLATEPLETPPYQDLFLEYRPLCAKELSMFPSRCRYGAFITTFFVECTKFLPVLMKRLQRKGGKLIEKKIETYMR
;
A
#
# COMPACT_ATOMS: atom_id res chain seq x y z
N MET A 1 0.51 -31.13 -11.14
CA MET A 1 1.70 -31.15 -10.26
C MET A 1 1.67 -29.83 -9.50
N VAL A 2 1.64 -29.84 -8.17
CA VAL A 2 1.46 -28.60 -7.40
C VAL A 2 2.76 -27.79 -7.38
N LEU A 3 2.71 -26.54 -7.83
CA LEU A 3 3.85 -25.61 -7.78
C LEU A 3 4.03 -25.12 -6.34
N LYS A 4 5.23 -25.30 -5.78
CA LYS A 4 5.55 -24.81 -4.42
C LYS A 4 6.29 -23.49 -4.53
N VAL A 5 5.73 -22.43 -3.96
CA VAL A 5 6.31 -21.08 -3.98
C VAL A 5 6.67 -20.67 -2.56
N ALA A 6 7.93 -20.30 -2.35
CA ALA A 6 8.41 -19.70 -1.11
C ALA A 6 8.53 -18.18 -1.30
N VAL A 7 7.86 -17.41 -0.45
CA VAL A 7 7.97 -15.95 -0.39
C VAL A 7 8.74 -15.58 0.88
N ILE A 8 9.74 -14.71 0.77
CA ILE A 8 10.60 -14.34 1.90
C ILE A 8 10.34 -12.87 2.23
N GLY A 9 9.80 -12.64 3.43
CA GLY A 9 9.43 -11.32 3.94
C GLY A 9 7.94 -11.24 4.32
N GLY A 10 7.66 -10.92 5.58
CA GLY A 10 6.31 -10.72 6.12
C GLY A 10 5.79 -9.28 6.05
N GLY A 11 6.48 -8.40 5.31
CA GLY A 11 6.04 -7.02 5.09
C GLY A 11 4.97 -6.89 4.00
N VAL A 12 4.53 -5.65 3.73
CA VAL A 12 3.45 -5.36 2.77
C VAL A 12 3.71 -5.94 1.37
N ILE A 13 4.93 -5.84 0.88
CA ILE A 13 5.30 -6.35 -0.44
C ILE A 13 5.23 -7.88 -0.49
N GLY A 14 5.78 -8.56 0.52
CA GLY A 14 5.79 -10.03 0.57
C GLY A 14 4.40 -10.62 0.72
N ILE A 15 3.59 -10.08 1.63
CA ILE A 15 2.21 -10.56 1.87
C ILE A 15 1.30 -10.29 0.67
N THR A 16 1.35 -9.10 0.06
CA THR A 16 0.56 -8.80 -1.14
C THR A 16 0.96 -9.69 -2.31
N SER A 17 2.26 -9.90 -2.53
CA SER A 17 2.75 -10.81 -3.57
C SER A 17 2.28 -12.25 -3.35
N ALA A 18 2.43 -12.76 -2.13
CA ALA A 18 1.97 -14.11 -1.76
C ALA A 18 0.47 -14.29 -1.98
N TYR A 19 -0.33 -13.29 -1.60
CA TYR A 19 -1.77 -13.29 -1.81
C TYR A 19 -2.13 -13.29 -3.30
N VAL A 20 -1.53 -12.41 -4.11
CA VAL A 20 -1.78 -12.33 -5.56
C VAL A 20 -1.43 -13.65 -6.25
N ILE A 21 -0.31 -14.28 -5.87
CA ILE A 21 0.08 -15.60 -6.40
C ILE A 21 -0.98 -16.66 -6.06
N ALA A 22 -1.41 -16.72 -4.80
CA ALA A 22 -2.43 -17.68 -4.35
C ALA A 22 -3.84 -17.40 -4.90
N GLU A 23 -4.12 -16.16 -5.31
CA GLU A 23 -5.40 -15.77 -5.91
C GLU A 23 -5.46 -16.09 -7.40
N ASN A 24 -4.38 -15.87 -8.13
CA ASN A 24 -4.39 -15.89 -9.60
C ASN A 24 -3.82 -17.17 -10.23
N LEU A 25 -3.13 -18.02 -9.46
CA LEU A 25 -2.60 -19.29 -9.96
C LEU A 25 -3.36 -20.48 -9.39
N GLU A 26 -3.69 -21.43 -10.26
CA GLU A 26 -4.20 -22.74 -9.87
C GLU A 26 -3.05 -23.69 -9.48
N ASP A 27 -3.36 -24.73 -8.70
CA ASP A 27 -2.40 -25.76 -8.27
C ASP A 27 -1.10 -25.19 -7.65
N VAL A 28 -1.19 -24.10 -6.88
CA VAL A 28 -0.05 -23.48 -6.19
C VAL A 28 -0.13 -23.66 -4.67
N GLN A 29 1.00 -23.95 -4.04
CA GLN A 29 1.15 -23.92 -2.59
C GLN A 29 2.13 -22.80 -2.21
N VAL A 30 1.61 -21.70 -1.71
CA VAL A 30 2.40 -20.54 -1.28
C VAL A 30 2.77 -20.67 0.20
N THR A 31 4.04 -20.49 0.53
CA THR A 31 4.54 -20.42 1.92
C THR A 31 5.34 -19.14 2.11
N VAL A 32 4.93 -18.30 3.05
CA VAL A 32 5.64 -17.08 3.42
C VAL A 32 6.53 -17.36 4.62
N PHE A 33 7.80 -17.01 4.51
CA PHE A 33 8.79 -17.05 5.59
C PHE A 33 9.12 -15.63 6.04
N SER A 34 9.11 -15.37 7.34
CA SER A 34 9.55 -14.09 7.89
C SER A 34 10.20 -14.28 9.25
N GLU A 35 11.26 -13.51 9.57
CA GLU A 35 11.85 -13.47 10.92
C GLU A 35 10.89 -12.80 11.92
N SER A 36 10.06 -11.86 11.45
CA SER A 36 9.00 -11.25 12.26
C SER A 36 7.79 -10.88 11.41
N TRP A 37 6.61 -10.91 12.04
CA TRP A 37 5.35 -10.42 11.46
C TRP A 37 5.10 -8.99 11.92
N SER A 38 5.98 -8.10 11.52
CA SER A 38 5.81 -6.68 11.80
C SER A 38 5.42 -5.97 10.50
N PRO A 39 4.47 -5.02 10.52
CA PRO A 39 4.47 -3.98 9.51
C PRO A 39 5.82 -3.26 9.65
N LEU A 40 6.83 -3.65 8.86
CA LEU A 40 8.10 -2.96 8.74
C LEU A 40 7.92 -1.64 7.97
N ILE A 41 6.97 -0.85 8.43
CA ILE A 41 6.90 0.59 8.22
C ILE A 41 6.73 1.16 9.63
N PRO A 42 7.60 2.09 10.08
CA PRO A 42 7.47 2.70 11.39
C PRO A 42 6.02 3.13 11.62
N ARG A 43 5.45 2.69 12.74
CA ARG A 43 4.12 3.01 13.29
C ARG A 43 3.38 4.13 12.53
N GLY A 44 2.36 3.77 11.79
CA GLY A 44 1.32 4.72 11.36
C GLY A 44 1.63 5.57 10.12
N MET A 45 2.63 5.22 9.31
CA MET A 45 2.72 5.87 8.00
C MET A 45 1.57 5.40 7.09
N VAL A 46 0.67 6.32 6.82
CA VAL A 46 -0.14 6.33 5.62
C VAL A 46 0.81 6.30 4.42
N GLN A 47 0.83 5.20 3.67
CA GLN A 47 1.54 5.19 2.40
C GLN A 47 0.68 5.91 1.36
N LEU A 48 1.15 7.09 0.94
CA LEU A 48 0.59 7.77 -0.21
C LEU A 48 0.86 6.90 -1.43
N VAL A 49 -0.19 6.49 -2.13
CA VAL A 49 -0.08 5.73 -3.38
C VAL A 49 0.40 6.70 -4.46
N THR A 50 1.74 6.80 -4.68
CA THR A 50 2.36 7.66 -5.72
C THR A 50 3.37 6.91 -6.59
N GLY A 51 3.33 7.08 -7.93
CA GLY A 51 4.27 6.48 -8.90
C GLY A 51 3.68 5.38 -9.82
N ILE A 52 4.48 4.79 -10.73
CA ILE A 52 4.01 3.88 -11.81
C ILE A 52 3.43 2.54 -11.29
N LEU A 53 3.84 2.08 -10.11
CA LEU A 53 3.21 0.93 -9.42
C LEU A 53 1.77 1.24 -8.95
N CYS A 54 1.29 2.48 -9.12
CA CYS A 54 0.09 2.96 -8.46
C CYS A 54 -1.22 2.69 -9.15
N GLN A 55 -1.32 2.60 -10.47
CA GLN A 55 -2.66 2.58 -11.08
C GLN A 55 -3.46 1.35 -10.63
N LYS A 56 -2.87 0.15 -10.75
CA LYS A 56 -3.52 -1.09 -10.29
C LYS A 56 -3.75 -1.12 -8.78
N SER A 57 -2.78 -0.64 -7.99
CA SER A 57 -2.97 -0.54 -6.54
C SER A 57 -4.08 0.44 -6.17
N PHE A 58 -4.17 1.57 -6.87
CA PHE A 58 -5.18 2.59 -6.69
C PHE A 58 -6.58 2.06 -7.02
N GLU A 59 -6.72 1.30 -8.13
CA GLU A 59 -7.97 0.61 -8.48
C GLU A 59 -8.39 -0.40 -7.40
N VAL A 60 -7.44 -1.17 -6.85
CA VAL A 60 -7.70 -2.10 -5.75
C VAL A 60 -8.21 -1.34 -4.50
N PHE A 61 -7.52 -0.28 -4.09
CA PHE A 61 -7.93 0.49 -2.91
C PHE A 61 -9.24 1.25 -3.14
N GLN A 62 -9.47 1.76 -4.35
CA GLN A 62 -10.74 2.35 -4.72
C GLN A 62 -11.87 1.32 -4.66
N GLY A 63 -11.63 0.09 -5.13
CA GLY A 63 -12.56 -1.02 -5.01
C GLY A 63 -12.91 -1.32 -3.56
N ILE A 64 -11.89 -1.50 -2.71
CA ILE A 64 -12.07 -1.75 -1.27
C ILE A 64 -12.82 -0.60 -0.59
N CYS A 65 -12.46 0.65 -0.87
CA CYS A 65 -13.07 1.84 -0.26
C CYS A 65 -14.56 2.01 -0.59
N LYS A 66 -15.05 1.38 -1.67
CA LYS A 66 -16.48 1.35 -2.05
C LYS A 66 -17.27 0.25 -1.33
N THR A 67 -16.60 -0.65 -0.61
CA THR A 67 -17.25 -1.75 0.12
C THR A 67 -17.47 -1.38 1.59
N GLU A 68 -18.39 -2.08 2.26
CA GLU A 68 -18.61 -1.95 3.70
C GLU A 68 -17.40 -2.44 4.53
N GLU A 69 -16.53 -3.27 3.94
CA GLU A 69 -15.34 -3.81 4.60
C GLU A 69 -14.18 -2.78 4.68
N ALA A 70 -14.28 -1.60 4.05
CA ALA A 70 -13.17 -0.64 3.92
C ALA A 70 -12.46 -0.34 5.26
N VAL A 71 -13.22 -0.21 6.34
CA VAL A 71 -12.71 0.03 7.70
C VAL A 71 -11.92 -1.16 8.25
N GLU A 72 -12.37 -2.39 7.98
CA GLU A 72 -11.67 -3.61 8.37
C GLU A 72 -10.33 -3.73 7.62
N TRP A 73 -10.31 -3.37 6.34
CA TRP A 73 -9.11 -3.33 5.53
C TRP A 73 -8.16 -2.17 5.91
N GLY A 74 -8.62 -1.20 6.70
CA GLY A 74 -7.86 -0.01 7.04
C GLY A 74 -7.61 0.90 5.83
N VAL A 75 -8.51 0.88 4.85
CA VAL A 75 -8.42 1.70 3.63
C VAL A 75 -9.43 2.84 3.72
N GLY A 76 -9.00 4.05 3.39
CA GLY A 76 -9.89 5.21 3.38
C GLY A 76 -9.34 6.36 2.54
N LEU A 77 -10.10 7.46 2.50
CA LEU A 77 -9.71 8.68 1.80
C LEU A 77 -8.89 9.59 2.69
N LEU A 78 -7.85 10.19 2.12
CA LEU A 78 -7.03 11.21 2.76
C LEU A 78 -6.83 12.38 1.80
N SER A 79 -7.18 13.57 2.28
CA SER A 79 -6.83 14.84 1.63
C SER A 79 -5.57 15.41 2.28
N VAL A 80 -4.57 15.72 1.46
CA VAL A 80 -3.25 16.19 1.91
C VAL A 80 -2.86 17.48 1.19
N PHE A 81 -2.14 18.32 1.93
CA PHE A 81 -1.43 19.48 1.39
C PHE A 81 0.04 19.09 1.19
N SER A 82 0.49 19.02 -0.06
CA SER A 82 1.91 18.88 -0.38
C SER A 82 2.51 20.26 -0.52
N LEU A 83 3.45 20.62 0.34
CA LEU A 83 4.03 21.96 0.43
C LEU A 83 5.47 21.96 -0.08
N ALA A 84 5.84 22.99 -0.83
CA ALA A 84 7.18 23.15 -1.37
C ALA A 84 7.66 24.60 -1.30
N THR A 85 8.97 24.76 -1.19
CA THR A 85 9.65 26.06 -1.28
C THR A 85 9.88 26.49 -2.74
N GLU A 86 10.05 25.50 -3.63
CA GLU A 86 10.27 25.65 -5.07
C GLU A 86 9.03 25.22 -5.87
N PRO A 87 8.88 25.66 -7.14
CA PRO A 87 7.78 25.24 -8.00
C PRO A 87 7.69 23.71 -8.07
N LEU A 88 6.49 23.18 -7.85
CA LEU A 88 6.22 21.76 -8.01
C LEU A 88 6.02 21.45 -9.49
N GLU A 89 6.81 20.51 -10.02
CA GLU A 89 6.47 19.88 -11.29
C GLU A 89 5.20 19.05 -11.12
N THR A 90 4.36 19.10 -12.15
CA THR A 90 3.14 18.30 -12.18
C THR A 90 3.52 16.83 -12.35
N PRO A 91 3.14 15.93 -11.42
CA PRO A 91 3.49 14.53 -11.53
C PRO A 91 2.78 13.90 -12.74
N PRO A 92 3.43 12.99 -13.48
CA PRO A 92 2.83 12.35 -14.67
C PRO A 92 1.64 11.44 -14.35
N TYR A 93 1.40 11.17 -13.07
CA TYR A 93 0.30 10.35 -12.55
C TYR A 93 -0.75 11.18 -11.81
N GLN A 94 -0.80 12.51 -12.00
CA GLN A 94 -1.77 13.39 -11.34
C GLN A 94 -3.22 12.94 -11.55
N ASP A 95 -3.53 12.38 -12.72
CA ASP A 95 -4.88 11.98 -13.12
C ASP A 95 -5.36 10.72 -12.38
N LEU A 96 -4.45 10.02 -11.69
CA LEU A 96 -4.84 8.93 -10.80
C LEU A 96 -5.46 9.43 -9.51
N PHE A 97 -5.11 10.63 -9.05
CA PHE A 97 -5.68 11.17 -7.82
C PHE A 97 -7.14 11.53 -8.01
N LEU A 98 -7.94 11.44 -6.93
CA LEU A 98 -9.34 11.86 -6.98
C LEU A 98 -9.47 13.37 -7.15
N GLU A 99 -8.52 14.10 -6.57
CA GLU A 99 -8.34 15.52 -6.78
C GLU A 99 -6.84 15.82 -6.77
N TYR A 100 -6.38 16.56 -7.76
CA TYR A 100 -5.04 17.15 -7.80
C TYR A 100 -5.17 18.57 -8.32
N ARG A 101 -4.74 19.55 -7.52
CA ARG A 101 -4.72 20.95 -7.94
C ARG A 101 -3.64 21.73 -7.21
N PRO A 102 -3.10 22.80 -7.81
CA PRO A 102 -2.25 23.74 -7.07
C PRO A 102 -3.03 24.42 -5.94
N LEU A 103 -2.34 24.79 -4.87
CA LEU A 103 -2.93 25.55 -3.77
C LEU A 103 -3.19 26.99 -4.17
N CYS A 104 -4.33 27.54 -3.73
CA CYS A 104 -4.61 28.95 -3.89
C CYS A 104 -3.87 29.79 -2.84
N ALA A 105 -3.78 31.11 -3.08
CA ALA A 105 -3.12 32.04 -2.15
C ALA A 105 -3.68 31.98 -0.72
N LYS A 106 -5.00 31.74 -0.57
CA LYS A 106 -5.65 31.59 0.73
C LYS A 106 -5.18 30.32 1.46
N GLU A 107 -5.06 29.19 0.77
CA GLU A 107 -4.56 27.95 1.36
C GLU A 107 -3.08 28.06 1.71
N LEU A 108 -2.26 28.65 0.83
CA LEU A 108 -0.83 28.89 1.11
C LEU A 108 -0.62 29.79 2.33
N SER A 109 -1.51 30.76 2.56
CA SER A 109 -1.44 31.66 3.73
C SER A 109 -1.64 30.93 5.08
N MET A 110 -2.15 29.70 5.06
CA MET A 110 -2.31 28.88 6.28
C MET A 110 -1.00 28.20 6.70
N PHE A 111 0.04 28.22 5.86
CA PHE A 111 1.31 27.54 6.08
C PHE A 111 2.47 28.52 6.23
N PRO A 112 3.64 28.09 6.74
CA PRO A 112 4.80 28.95 6.87
C PRO A 112 5.17 29.63 5.54
N SER A 113 5.53 30.93 5.60
CA SER A 113 5.79 31.78 4.42
C SER A 113 6.92 31.29 3.49
N ARG A 114 7.75 30.35 3.95
CA ARG A 114 8.74 29.66 3.11
C ARG A 114 8.10 28.74 2.07
N CYS A 115 6.91 28.20 2.34
CA CYS A 115 6.18 27.31 1.44
C CYS A 115 5.41 28.16 0.42
N ARG A 116 6.08 28.51 -0.68
CA ARG A 116 5.53 29.39 -1.73
C ARG A 116 4.70 28.63 -2.76
N TYR A 117 4.82 27.31 -2.78
CA TYR A 117 4.12 26.44 -3.71
C TYR A 117 3.51 25.27 -2.96
N GLY A 118 2.49 24.67 -3.57
CA GLY A 118 1.92 23.44 -3.05
C GLY A 118 0.83 22.89 -3.93
N ALA A 119 0.45 21.65 -3.66
CA ALA A 119 -0.68 20.98 -4.26
C ALA A 119 -1.63 20.44 -3.19
N PHE A 120 -2.93 20.55 -3.44
CA PHE A 120 -3.95 19.79 -2.73
C PHE A 120 -4.17 18.48 -3.46
N ILE A 121 -4.15 17.38 -2.71
CA ILE A 121 -4.24 16.03 -3.26
C ILE A 121 -5.25 15.24 -2.43
N THR A 122 -6.23 14.62 -3.07
CA THR A 122 -7.09 13.60 -2.45
C THR A 122 -6.74 12.23 -3.01
N THR A 123 -6.37 11.31 -2.12
CA THR A 123 -5.93 9.95 -2.46
C THR A 123 -6.36 8.95 -1.38
N PHE A 124 -5.98 7.69 -1.54
CA PHE A 124 -6.23 6.65 -0.55
C PHE A 124 -5.08 6.55 0.45
N PHE A 125 -5.43 6.25 1.69
CA PHE A 125 -4.50 5.77 2.70
C PHE A 125 -4.77 4.32 3.05
N VAL A 126 -3.71 3.64 3.52
CA VAL A 126 -3.78 2.25 3.97
C VAL A 126 -3.07 2.10 5.30
N GLU A 127 -3.81 1.68 6.32
CA GLU A 127 -3.27 1.29 7.62
C GLU A 127 -2.74 -0.14 7.54
N CYS A 128 -1.42 -0.29 7.36
CA CYS A 128 -0.78 -1.61 7.26
C CYS A 128 -1.05 -2.52 8.47
N THR A 129 -1.31 -1.94 9.65
CA THR A 129 -1.68 -2.68 10.87
C THR A 129 -3.03 -3.40 10.77
N LYS A 130 -3.94 -2.94 9.92
CA LYS A 130 -5.22 -3.61 9.63
C LYS A 130 -5.17 -4.40 8.32
N PHE A 131 -4.57 -3.80 7.30
CA PHE A 131 -4.47 -4.37 5.95
C PHE A 131 -3.72 -5.71 5.93
N LEU A 132 -2.56 -5.81 6.59
CA LEU A 132 -1.75 -7.03 6.57
C LEU A 132 -2.43 -8.22 7.27
N PRO A 133 -3.02 -8.08 8.47
CA PRO A 133 -3.80 -9.16 9.07
C PRO A 133 -4.94 -9.67 8.19
N VAL A 134 -5.66 -8.80 7.48
CA VAL A 134 -6.75 -9.21 6.58
C VAL A 134 -6.20 -10.05 5.43
N LEU A 135 -5.11 -9.61 4.78
CA LEU A 135 -4.46 -10.37 3.72
C LEU A 135 -3.90 -11.70 4.20
N MET A 136 -3.24 -11.73 5.37
CA MET A 136 -2.70 -12.95 5.96
C MET A 136 -3.81 -13.97 6.23
N LYS A 137 -4.95 -13.55 6.79
CA LYS A 137 -6.12 -14.41 7.00
C LYS A 137 -6.70 -14.92 5.67
N ARG A 138 -6.77 -14.08 4.64
CA ARG A 138 -7.26 -14.49 3.31
C ARG A 138 -6.31 -15.48 2.63
N LEU A 139 -5.00 -15.26 2.74
CA LEU A 139 -3.98 -16.18 2.25
C LEU A 139 -4.07 -17.55 2.95
N GLN A 140 -4.21 -17.57 4.27
CA GLN A 140 -4.38 -18.81 5.03
C GLN A 140 -5.67 -19.57 4.65
N ARG A 141 -6.78 -18.85 4.43
CA ARG A 141 -8.04 -19.46 3.93
C ARG A 141 -7.88 -20.14 2.57
N LYS A 142 -6.93 -19.70 1.75
CA LYS A 142 -6.56 -20.31 0.46
C LYS A 142 -5.50 -21.42 0.58
N GLY A 143 -5.17 -21.86 1.80
CA GLY A 143 -4.16 -22.90 2.03
C GLY A 143 -2.72 -22.39 2.05
N GLY A 144 -2.50 -21.08 1.98
CA GLY A 144 -1.18 -20.48 2.15
C GLY A 144 -0.66 -20.66 3.58
N LYS A 145 0.65 -20.83 3.72
CA LYS A 145 1.32 -21.05 5.01
C LYS A 145 2.14 -19.83 5.42
N LEU A 146 2.13 -19.51 6.70
CA LEU A 146 2.93 -18.43 7.30
C LEU A 146 3.88 -19.08 8.31
N ILE A 147 5.18 -18.95 8.09
CA ILE A 147 6.20 -19.59 8.91
C ILE A 147 7.15 -18.52 9.46
N GLU A 148 7.17 -18.38 10.78
CA GLU A 148 8.14 -17.52 11.45
C GLU A 148 9.50 -18.23 11.45
N LYS A 149 10.40 -17.76 10.56
CA LYS A 149 11.73 -18.34 10.39
C LYS A 149 12.64 -17.32 9.72
N LYS A 150 13.82 -17.14 10.32
CA LYS A 150 14.94 -16.45 9.67
C LYS A 150 15.54 -17.34 8.60
N ILE A 151 15.63 -16.83 7.38
CA ILE A 151 16.25 -17.53 6.25
C ILE A 151 17.67 -16.97 6.08
N GLU A 152 18.67 -17.81 6.35
CA GLU A 152 20.08 -17.43 6.27
C GLU A 152 20.68 -17.73 4.90
N THR A 153 20.13 -18.71 4.18
CA THR A 153 20.59 -19.10 2.85
C THR A 153 19.41 -19.47 1.96
N TYR A 154 19.51 -19.10 0.69
CA TYR A 154 18.59 -19.55 -0.35
C TYR A 154 19.22 -20.80 -0.98
N MET A 155 18.92 -22.00 -0.46
CA MET A 155 19.39 -23.21 -1.13
C MET A 155 18.62 -23.40 -2.46
N ARG A 156 19.36 -23.81 -3.49
CA ARG A 156 18.85 -24.22 -4.81
C ARG A 156 18.20 -25.60 -4.74
#